data_AF-A0A6D2L7F8-F1
#
_entry.id   AF-A0A6D2L7F8-F1
#
_cell.length_a   1.000
_cell.length_b   1.000
_cell.length_c   1.000
_cell.angle_alpha   90.00
_cell.angle_beta   90.00
_cell.angle_gamma   90.00
#
_symmetry.space_group_name_H-M   'P 1'
#
loop_
_entity.id
_entity.type
_entity.pdbx_description
1 polymer ?
#
loop_
_entity_poly.entity_id
_entity_poly.type
_entity_poly.pdbx_seq_one_letter_code
_entity_poly.pdbx_strand_id
1 'polypeptide(L)'
;MVQQSAEEMVRNGMEQFLLGGLEDLHKFLSREANLSQWNRNQCGFVSEFAKGIEGIGAHTKGAANKIYQILALKLSHPHPVQVLSIFASTDTDDRTREMAITRLHSLLSDHTSGLVDIEVSVMKRLQQLLTYCLRKEGTSDEMFGILGQVVFHVAKELFDYEEDTWCALWDYIALECKTVIYTSLDPPEELLCENSCWVLAFTGGFCVAINLLEITSQAKDVETLACKMIDSVKELVKRGMEVQLVRRAFKDLESIVEKQWYWYMATEYRFVKGLFSELCAIEGLTMEIHLNPLLYEPSSSSPALLIQLYLMSLLAKAAASSSFRHVSSVLKSFLERAGLVE
;
A
#
# COMPACT_ATOMS: atom_id res chain seq x y z
N MET A 1 -10.22 -40.74 -25.39
CA MET A 1 -9.58 -41.72 -24.48
C MET A 1 -9.70 -41.28 -23.03
N VAL A 2 -9.06 -40.19 -22.58
CA VAL A 2 -9.06 -39.80 -21.16
C VAL A 2 -10.47 -39.47 -20.62
N GLN A 3 -11.30 -38.75 -21.39
CA GLN A 3 -12.68 -38.45 -21.00
C GLN A 3 -13.52 -39.73 -20.79
N GLN A 4 -13.43 -40.69 -21.71
CA GLN A 4 -14.14 -41.98 -21.63
C GLN A 4 -13.70 -42.79 -20.40
N SER A 5 -12.39 -42.77 -20.07
CA SER A 5 -11.88 -43.40 -18.86
C SER A 5 -12.40 -42.72 -17.58
N ALA A 6 -12.50 -41.38 -17.57
CA ALA A 6 -13.07 -40.64 -16.45
C ALA A 6 -14.57 -40.92 -16.27
N GLU A 7 -15.34 -40.98 -17.35
CA GLU A 7 -16.76 -41.37 -17.34
C GLU A 7 -16.96 -42.80 -16.79
N GLU A 8 -16.12 -43.74 -17.22
CA GLU A 8 -16.15 -45.11 -16.74
C GLU A 8 -15.78 -45.20 -15.24
N MET A 9 -14.79 -44.44 -14.79
CA MET A 9 -14.43 -44.37 -13.38
C MET A 9 -15.58 -43.87 -12.51
N VAL A 10 -16.27 -42.79 -12.92
CA VAL A 10 -17.42 -42.28 -12.17
C VAL A 10 -18.57 -43.29 -12.18
N ARG A 11 -18.85 -43.92 -13.32
CA ARG A 11 -19.86 -44.99 -13.42
C ARG A 11 -19.57 -46.18 -12.50
N ASN A 12 -18.30 -46.47 -12.26
CA ASN A 12 -17.85 -47.54 -11.36
C ASN A 12 -17.73 -47.09 -9.88
N GLY A 13 -18.22 -45.89 -9.53
CA GLY A 13 -18.19 -45.37 -8.16
C GLY A 13 -16.82 -44.88 -7.68
N MET A 14 -15.87 -44.67 -8.60
CA MET A 14 -14.50 -44.24 -8.30
C MET A 14 -14.29 -42.74 -8.49
N GLU A 15 -15.33 -41.91 -8.30
CA GLU A 15 -15.24 -40.45 -8.46
C GLU A 15 -14.18 -39.84 -7.53
N GLN A 16 -14.04 -40.33 -6.29
CA GLN A 16 -13.02 -39.83 -5.36
C GLN A 16 -11.58 -40.05 -5.86
N PHE A 17 -11.34 -41.17 -6.57
CA PHE A 17 -10.03 -41.41 -7.19
C PHE A 17 -9.78 -40.43 -8.34
N LEU A 18 -10.81 -40.13 -9.14
CA LEU A 18 -10.75 -39.10 -10.17
C LEU A 18 -10.39 -37.74 -9.56
N LEU A 19 -11.10 -37.35 -8.50
CA LEU A 19 -10.87 -36.08 -7.80
C LEU A 19 -9.45 -35.98 -7.24
N GLY A 20 -8.93 -37.06 -6.64
CA GLY A 20 -7.52 -37.12 -6.19
C GLY A 20 -6.53 -36.88 -7.34
N GLY A 21 -6.74 -37.54 -8.49
CA GLY A 21 -5.91 -37.32 -9.67
C GLY A 21 -6.00 -35.89 -10.22
N LEU A 22 -7.18 -35.27 -10.16
CA LEU A 22 -7.37 -33.87 -10.58
C LEU A 22 -6.73 -32.88 -9.60
N GLU A 23 -6.74 -33.17 -8.30
CA GLU A 23 -6.02 -32.37 -7.31
C GLU A 23 -4.50 -32.46 -7.49
N ASP A 24 -3.98 -33.64 -7.80
CA ASP A 24 -2.55 -33.82 -8.08
C ASP A 24 -2.15 -33.12 -9.37
N LEU A 25 -3.00 -33.17 -10.40
CA LEU A 25 -2.82 -32.36 -11.60
C LEU A 25 -2.80 -30.87 -11.25
N HIS A 26 -3.78 -30.38 -10.48
CA HIS A 26 -3.81 -28.98 -10.04
C HIS A 26 -2.51 -28.58 -9.33
N LYS A 27 -2.04 -29.37 -8.35
CA LYS A 27 -0.77 -29.12 -7.65
C LYS A 27 0.42 -29.10 -8.60
N PHE A 28 0.47 -30.02 -9.57
CA PHE A 28 1.50 -30.04 -10.59
C PHE A 28 1.49 -28.77 -11.43
N LEU A 29 0.30 -28.36 -11.89
CA LEU A 29 0.11 -27.14 -12.67
C LEU A 29 0.52 -25.88 -11.90
N SER A 30 0.15 -25.77 -10.62
CA SER A 30 0.57 -24.65 -9.75
C SER A 30 2.08 -24.63 -9.48
N ARG A 31 2.76 -25.78 -9.55
CA ARG A 31 4.23 -25.86 -9.43
C ARG A 31 4.94 -25.43 -10.71
N GLU A 32 4.55 -26.02 -11.84
CA GLU A 32 5.03 -25.66 -13.17
C GLU A 32 4.74 -24.20 -13.51
N ALA A 33 3.66 -23.66 -12.97
CA ALA A 33 3.30 -22.28 -13.15
C ALA A 33 4.33 -21.27 -12.62
N ASN A 34 5.25 -21.67 -11.75
CA ASN A 34 6.32 -20.77 -11.31
C ASN A 34 7.55 -20.84 -12.23
N LEU A 35 7.60 -21.79 -13.16
CA LEU A 35 8.79 -22.13 -13.95
C LEU A 35 8.74 -21.65 -15.40
N SER A 36 7.55 -21.58 -16.03
CA SER A 36 7.45 -21.16 -17.44
C SER A 36 6.08 -20.56 -17.83
N GLN A 37 6.05 -19.68 -18.83
CA GLN A 37 4.82 -19.25 -19.49
C GLN A 37 4.33 -20.33 -20.46
N TRP A 38 3.03 -20.55 -20.50
CA TRP A 38 2.44 -21.51 -21.42
C TRP A 38 2.05 -20.83 -22.72
N ASN A 39 2.29 -21.50 -23.84
CA ASN A 39 1.78 -21.04 -25.12
C ASN A 39 0.28 -21.36 -25.25
N ARG A 40 -0.38 -20.72 -26.22
CA ARG A 40 -1.82 -20.89 -26.46
C ARG A 40 -2.24 -22.34 -26.69
N ASN A 41 -1.38 -23.17 -27.28
CA ASN A 41 -1.68 -24.58 -27.54
C ASN A 41 -1.69 -25.41 -26.25
N GLN A 42 -0.74 -25.15 -25.35
CA GLN A 42 -0.69 -25.79 -24.03
C GLN A 42 -1.92 -25.40 -23.19
N CYS A 43 -2.25 -24.10 -23.13
CA CYS A 43 -3.45 -23.63 -22.45
C CYS A 43 -4.72 -24.23 -23.08
N GLY A 44 -4.80 -24.27 -24.40
CA GLY A 44 -5.94 -24.83 -25.13
C GLY A 44 -6.14 -26.32 -24.83
N PHE A 45 -5.06 -27.10 -24.84
CA PHE A 45 -5.11 -28.52 -24.50
C PHE A 45 -5.67 -28.77 -23.10
N VAL A 46 -5.13 -28.07 -22.10
CA VAL A 46 -5.56 -28.26 -20.70
C VAL A 46 -6.96 -27.69 -20.45
N SER A 47 -7.35 -26.63 -21.17
CA SER A 47 -8.71 -26.09 -21.14
C SER A 47 -9.74 -27.08 -21.69
N GLU A 48 -9.46 -27.70 -22.85
CA GLU A 48 -10.34 -28.72 -23.42
C GLU A 48 -10.40 -29.96 -22.53
N PHE A 49 -9.29 -30.33 -21.89
CA PHE A 49 -9.28 -31.38 -20.89
C PHE A 49 -10.18 -31.04 -19.70
N ALA A 50 -10.04 -29.84 -19.10
CA ALA A 50 -10.85 -29.38 -17.97
C ALA A 50 -12.35 -29.34 -18.33
N LYS A 51 -12.68 -28.91 -19.55
CA LYS A 51 -14.06 -28.90 -20.07
C LYS A 51 -14.64 -30.29 -20.20
N GLY A 52 -13.84 -31.24 -20.68
CA GLY A 52 -14.25 -32.64 -20.81
C GLY A 52 -14.61 -33.28 -19.47
N ILE A 53 -13.93 -32.89 -18.38
CA ILE A 53 -14.14 -33.47 -17.04
C ILE A 53 -15.19 -32.74 -16.18
N GLU A 54 -15.48 -31.46 -16.46
CA GLU A 54 -16.33 -30.59 -15.65
C GLU A 54 -17.73 -31.17 -15.38
N GLY A 55 -18.29 -31.93 -16.33
CA GLY A 55 -19.63 -32.50 -16.25
C GLY A 55 -19.70 -34.01 -15.99
N ILE A 56 -18.58 -34.68 -15.73
CA ILE A 56 -18.55 -36.15 -15.60
C ILE A 56 -19.07 -36.62 -14.24
N GLY A 57 -18.80 -35.89 -13.16
CA GLY A 57 -19.19 -36.24 -11.80
C GLY A 57 -19.88 -35.09 -11.07
N ALA A 58 -20.47 -35.39 -9.90
CA ALA A 58 -21.14 -34.38 -9.09
C ALA A 58 -20.17 -33.31 -8.57
N HIS A 59 -18.90 -33.66 -8.41
CA HIS A 59 -17.88 -32.80 -7.79
C HIS A 59 -16.75 -32.40 -8.75
N THR A 60 -16.71 -32.94 -9.97
CA THR A 60 -15.64 -32.65 -10.94
C THR A 60 -15.63 -31.20 -11.43
N LYS A 61 -16.78 -30.52 -11.36
CA LYS A 61 -16.89 -29.08 -11.66
C LYS A 61 -15.96 -28.21 -10.80
N GLY A 62 -15.87 -28.49 -9.50
CA GLY A 62 -15.00 -27.74 -8.59
C GLY A 62 -13.52 -27.93 -8.94
N ALA A 63 -13.12 -29.15 -9.30
CA ALA A 63 -11.76 -29.46 -9.72
C ALA A 63 -11.42 -28.82 -11.08
N ALA A 64 -12.34 -28.86 -12.04
CA ALA A 64 -12.18 -28.20 -13.34
C ALA A 64 -12.02 -26.67 -13.17
N ASN A 65 -12.81 -26.05 -12.29
CA ASN A 65 -12.69 -24.63 -11.96
C ASN A 65 -11.30 -24.25 -11.46
N LYS A 66 -10.70 -25.04 -10.57
CA LYS A 66 -9.33 -24.80 -10.08
C LYS A 66 -8.31 -24.84 -11.23
N ILE A 67 -8.46 -25.78 -12.17
CA ILE A 67 -7.60 -25.85 -13.35
C ILE A 67 -7.78 -24.61 -14.24
N TYR A 68 -9.02 -24.18 -14.50
CA TYR A 68 -9.27 -22.96 -15.29
C TYR A 68 -8.66 -21.70 -14.67
N GLN A 69 -8.63 -21.60 -13.34
CA GLN A 69 -7.98 -20.48 -12.65
C GLN A 69 -6.48 -20.43 -12.98
N ILE A 70 -5.77 -21.56 -12.88
CA ILE A 70 -4.34 -21.63 -13.24
C ILE A 70 -4.11 -21.28 -14.72
N LEU A 71 -4.98 -21.75 -15.62
CA LEU A 71 -4.88 -21.43 -17.04
C LEU A 71 -5.04 -19.94 -17.31
N ALA A 72 -6.00 -19.29 -16.65
CA ALA A 72 -6.22 -17.85 -16.77
C ALA A 72 -4.98 -17.05 -16.33
N LEU A 73 -4.25 -17.51 -15.31
CA LEU A 73 -2.99 -16.87 -14.87
C LEU A 73 -1.82 -17.11 -15.84
N LYS A 74 -1.86 -18.21 -16.60
CA LYS A 74 -0.80 -18.67 -17.50
C LYS A 74 -0.82 -18.09 -18.90
N LEU A 75 -1.94 -17.49 -19.31
CA LEU A 75 -2.04 -16.83 -20.60
C LEU A 75 -0.95 -15.75 -20.73
N SER A 76 -0.40 -15.60 -21.94
CA SER A 76 0.57 -14.54 -22.24
C SER A 76 0.00 -13.16 -21.96
N HIS A 77 -1.30 -12.98 -22.22
CA HIS A 77 -2.05 -11.74 -22.01
C HIS A 77 -3.34 -12.07 -21.23
N PRO A 78 -3.25 -12.28 -19.91
CA PRO A 78 -4.41 -12.60 -19.09
C PRO A 78 -5.21 -11.32 -18.82
N HIS A 79 -6.54 -11.44 -18.73
CA HIS A 79 -7.40 -10.28 -18.51
C HIS A 79 -7.29 -9.79 -17.04
N PRO A 80 -6.87 -8.53 -16.76
CA PRO A 80 -6.57 -8.07 -15.41
C PRO A 80 -7.69 -8.29 -14.38
N VAL A 81 -8.94 -8.00 -14.76
CA VAL A 81 -10.11 -8.20 -13.88
C VAL A 81 -10.32 -9.67 -13.52
N GLN A 82 -10.05 -10.59 -14.46
CA GLN A 82 -10.20 -12.02 -14.21
C GLN A 82 -9.11 -12.50 -13.23
N VAL A 83 -7.88 -12.00 -13.40
CA VAL A 83 -6.77 -12.28 -12.47
C VAL A 83 -7.11 -11.79 -11.06
N LEU A 84 -7.60 -10.55 -10.91
CA LEU A 84 -8.01 -10.03 -9.59
C LEU A 84 -9.18 -10.82 -8.99
N SER A 85 -10.12 -11.29 -9.81
CA SER A 85 -11.25 -12.12 -9.36
C SER A 85 -10.77 -13.46 -8.78
N ILE A 86 -9.70 -14.04 -9.33
CA ILE A 86 -9.06 -15.26 -8.78
C ILE A 86 -8.47 -14.97 -7.41
N PHE A 87 -7.78 -13.84 -7.23
CA PHE A 87 -7.26 -13.42 -5.92
C PHE A 87 -8.37 -13.18 -4.89
N ALA A 88 -9.48 -12.56 -5.32
CA ALA A 88 -10.62 -12.21 -4.47
C ALA A 88 -11.44 -13.43 -4.01
N SER A 89 -11.39 -14.54 -4.76
CA SER A 89 -12.12 -15.78 -4.48
C SER A 89 -11.83 -16.37 -3.09
N THR A 90 -12.84 -16.93 -2.45
CA THR A 90 -12.73 -17.65 -1.17
C THR A 90 -12.31 -19.10 -1.33
N ASP A 91 -12.55 -19.68 -2.51
CA ASP A 91 -12.38 -21.12 -2.76
C ASP A 91 -11.02 -21.43 -3.41
N THR A 92 -10.18 -20.40 -3.54
CA THR A 92 -8.87 -20.45 -4.17
C THR A 92 -7.80 -20.53 -3.09
N ASP A 93 -6.88 -21.48 -3.22
CA ASP A 93 -5.80 -21.68 -2.26
C ASP A 93 -4.81 -20.51 -2.27
N ASP A 94 -4.12 -20.29 -1.15
CA ASP A 94 -3.24 -19.12 -0.97
C ASP A 94 -2.11 -19.04 -2.00
N ARG A 95 -1.58 -20.18 -2.45
CA ARG A 95 -0.55 -20.18 -3.50
C ARG A 95 -1.10 -19.67 -4.82
N THR A 96 -2.30 -20.11 -5.22
CA THR A 96 -2.96 -19.61 -6.42
C THR A 96 -3.34 -18.13 -6.29
N ARG A 97 -3.74 -17.68 -5.10
CA ARG A 97 -3.97 -16.25 -4.81
C ARG A 97 -2.69 -15.42 -4.95
N GLU A 98 -1.58 -15.87 -4.36
CA GLU A 98 -0.28 -15.22 -4.44
C GLU A 98 0.19 -15.08 -5.90
N MET A 99 0.05 -16.16 -6.69
CA MET A 99 0.35 -16.14 -8.12
C MET A 99 -0.54 -15.12 -8.87
N ALA A 100 -1.82 -15.05 -8.53
CA ALA A 100 -2.75 -14.11 -9.15
C ALA A 100 -2.36 -12.66 -8.88
N ILE A 101 -2.12 -12.30 -7.62
CA ILE A 101 -1.77 -10.90 -7.29
C ILE A 101 -0.40 -10.50 -7.85
N THR A 102 0.59 -11.40 -7.82
CA THR A 102 1.91 -11.18 -8.43
C THR A 102 1.80 -11.00 -9.94
N ARG A 103 0.97 -11.82 -10.61
CA ARG A 103 0.75 -11.70 -12.06
C ARG A 103 0.06 -10.39 -12.40
N LEU A 104 -0.93 -9.97 -11.62
CA LEU A 104 -1.61 -8.69 -11.81
C LEU A 104 -0.67 -7.51 -11.64
N HIS A 105 0.17 -7.53 -10.59
CA HIS A 105 1.19 -6.51 -10.39
C HIS A 105 2.12 -6.39 -11.60
N SER A 106 2.64 -7.51 -12.13
CA SER A 106 3.47 -7.49 -13.35
C SER A 106 2.77 -6.84 -14.54
N LEU A 107 1.49 -7.15 -14.79
CA LEU A 107 0.73 -6.55 -15.91
C LEU A 107 0.55 -5.04 -15.74
N LEU A 108 0.27 -4.59 -14.52
CA LEU A 108 0.07 -3.17 -14.23
C LEU A 108 1.39 -2.38 -14.25
N SER A 109 2.50 -3.02 -13.89
CA SER A 109 3.85 -2.46 -14.07
C SER A 109 4.22 -2.32 -15.54
N ASP A 110 3.90 -3.31 -16.37
CA ASP A 110 4.08 -3.23 -17.83
C ASP A 110 3.21 -2.11 -18.44
N HIS A 111 1.97 -1.94 -17.95
CA HIS A 111 1.11 -0.81 -18.31
C HIS A 111 1.70 0.54 -17.92
N THR A 112 2.12 0.67 -16.67
CA THR A 112 2.68 1.92 -16.12
C THR A 112 3.98 2.34 -16.83
N SER A 113 4.73 1.38 -17.38
CA SER A 113 5.94 1.62 -18.16
C SER A 113 5.68 1.82 -19.65
N GLY A 114 4.42 1.73 -20.10
CA GLY A 114 4.00 1.92 -21.50
C GLY A 114 4.29 0.72 -22.41
N LEU A 115 4.62 -0.44 -21.86
CA LEU A 115 4.86 -1.68 -22.63
C LEU A 115 3.56 -2.35 -23.08
N VAL A 116 2.50 -2.19 -22.29
CA VAL A 116 1.15 -2.68 -22.56
C VAL A 116 0.18 -1.53 -22.33
N ASP A 117 -0.93 -1.52 -23.06
CA ASP A 117 -2.01 -0.56 -22.81
C ASP A 117 -3.22 -1.31 -22.24
N ILE A 118 -3.66 -0.90 -21.05
CA ILE A 118 -4.83 -1.40 -20.35
C ILE A 118 -5.86 -0.28 -20.32
N GLU A 119 -7.01 -0.54 -20.92
CA GLU A 119 -8.09 0.45 -21.00
C GLU A 119 -8.50 0.98 -19.63
N VAL A 120 -8.79 2.28 -19.56
CA VAL A 120 -9.33 2.94 -18.35
C VAL A 120 -10.62 2.24 -17.85
N SER A 121 -11.43 1.69 -18.76
CA SER A 121 -12.63 0.91 -18.42
C SER A 121 -12.30 -0.33 -17.56
N VAL A 122 -11.15 -0.96 -17.80
CA VAL A 122 -10.63 -2.09 -17.04
C VAL A 122 -10.13 -1.62 -15.67
N MET A 123 -9.42 -0.49 -15.60
CA MET A 123 -8.95 0.10 -14.35
C MET A 123 -10.08 0.41 -13.38
N LYS A 124 -11.20 0.96 -13.87
CA LYS A 124 -12.41 1.19 -13.06
C LYS A 124 -13.00 -0.10 -12.49
N ARG A 125 -12.99 -1.19 -13.27
CA ARG A 125 -13.44 -2.51 -12.78
C ARG A 125 -12.47 -3.08 -11.74
N LEU A 126 -11.17 -2.86 -11.90
CA LEU A 126 -10.16 -3.21 -10.89
C LEU A 126 -10.38 -2.43 -9.60
N GLN A 127 -10.60 -1.12 -9.67
CA GLN A 127 -10.88 -0.23 -8.54
C GLN A 127 -12.00 -0.77 -7.62
N GLN A 128 -13.12 -1.18 -8.21
CA GLN A 128 -14.27 -1.72 -7.50
C GLN A 128 -13.92 -3.01 -6.75
N LEU A 129 -13.21 -3.94 -7.41
CA LEU A 129 -12.79 -5.21 -6.80
C LEU A 129 -11.67 -5.02 -5.76
N LEU A 130 -10.75 -4.09 -5.97
CA LEU A 130 -9.64 -3.81 -5.04
C LEU A 130 -10.16 -3.29 -3.70
N THR A 131 -11.21 -2.47 -3.74
CA THR A 131 -11.88 -1.99 -2.52
C THR A 131 -12.39 -3.15 -1.66
N TYR A 132 -12.94 -4.19 -2.29
CA TYR A 132 -13.33 -5.42 -1.61
C TYR A 132 -12.11 -6.20 -1.09
N CYS A 133 -11.07 -6.36 -1.91
CA CYS A 133 -9.85 -7.09 -1.53
C CYS A 133 -9.13 -6.48 -0.33
N LEU A 134 -9.08 -5.15 -0.23
CA LEU A 134 -8.44 -4.43 0.88
C LEU A 134 -9.13 -4.70 2.23
N ARG A 135 -10.45 -4.91 2.22
CA ARG A 135 -11.25 -5.18 3.43
C ARG A 135 -11.35 -6.66 3.78
N LYS A 136 -10.80 -7.55 2.97
CA LYS A 136 -10.92 -9.00 3.14
C LYS A 136 -9.91 -9.50 4.17
N GLU A 137 -10.42 -10.08 5.26
CA GLU A 137 -9.61 -10.77 6.27
C GLU A 137 -8.92 -12.02 5.68
N GLY A 138 -7.77 -12.41 6.27
CA GLY A 138 -7.04 -13.62 5.85
C GLY A 138 -6.13 -13.45 4.63
N THR A 139 -5.70 -12.22 4.33
CA THR A 139 -4.61 -11.96 3.38
C THR A 139 -3.30 -11.91 4.16
N SER A 140 -2.29 -12.68 3.75
CA SER A 140 -0.96 -12.64 4.38
C SER A 140 -0.27 -11.29 4.13
N ASP A 141 0.63 -10.89 5.03
CA ASP A 141 1.38 -9.62 4.92
C ASP A 141 2.12 -9.49 3.58
N GLU A 142 2.69 -10.59 3.08
CA GLU A 142 3.36 -10.64 1.78
C GLU A 142 2.40 -10.35 0.62
N MET A 143 1.26 -11.05 0.56
CA MET A 143 0.24 -10.80 -0.46
C MET A 143 -0.35 -9.40 -0.33
N PHE A 144 -0.49 -8.90 0.89
CA PHE A 144 -1.00 -7.56 1.17
C PHE A 144 -0.02 -6.47 0.69
N GLY A 145 1.29 -6.69 0.84
CA GLY A 145 2.32 -5.82 0.28
C GLY A 145 2.23 -5.70 -1.25
N ILE A 146 2.03 -6.83 -1.96
CA ILE A 146 1.83 -6.83 -3.41
C ILE A 146 0.49 -6.18 -3.79
N LEU A 147 -0.58 -6.43 -3.01
CA LEU A 147 -1.88 -5.79 -3.20
C LEU A 147 -1.78 -4.27 -3.09
N GLY A 148 -0.99 -3.74 -2.16
CA GLY A 148 -0.71 -2.30 -2.05
C GLY A 148 -0.07 -1.73 -3.32
N GLN A 149 0.87 -2.45 -3.94
CA GLN A 149 1.47 -2.05 -5.22
C GLN A 149 0.44 -2.05 -6.36
N VAL A 150 -0.41 -3.08 -6.43
CA VAL A 150 -1.51 -3.15 -7.40
C VAL A 150 -2.47 -1.96 -7.25
N VAL A 151 -2.85 -1.62 -6.00
CA VAL A 151 -3.69 -0.44 -5.70
C VAL A 151 -3.02 0.85 -6.16
N PHE A 152 -1.71 1.00 -5.92
CA PHE A 152 -0.96 2.17 -6.37
C PHE A 152 -1.03 2.35 -7.89
N HIS A 153 -0.80 1.31 -8.68
CA HIS A 153 -0.87 1.40 -10.15
C HIS A 153 -2.26 1.81 -10.64
N VAL A 154 -3.31 1.20 -10.10
CA VAL A 154 -4.69 1.52 -10.49
C VAL A 154 -5.07 2.94 -10.06
N ALA A 155 -4.69 3.36 -8.86
CA ALA A 155 -4.95 4.70 -8.36
C ALA A 155 -4.23 5.76 -9.20
N LYS A 156 -2.95 5.52 -9.54
CA LYS A 156 -2.16 6.40 -10.40
C LYS A 156 -2.86 6.63 -11.73
N GLU A 157 -3.25 5.56 -12.42
CA GLU A 157 -3.93 5.66 -13.71
C GLU A 157 -5.25 6.42 -13.57
N LEU A 158 -6.10 6.08 -12.59
CA LEU A 158 -7.41 6.73 -12.45
C LEU A 158 -7.32 8.22 -12.09
N PHE A 159 -6.34 8.61 -11.29
CA PHE A 159 -6.13 10.01 -10.91
C PHE A 159 -5.60 10.87 -12.06
N ASP A 160 -4.96 10.28 -13.07
CA ASP A 160 -4.47 10.99 -14.25
C ASP A 160 -5.61 11.29 -15.26
N TYR A 161 -6.71 10.51 -15.25
CA TYR A 161 -7.81 10.63 -16.22
C TYR A 161 -9.10 11.24 -15.69
N GLU A 162 -9.40 11.13 -14.38
CA GLU A 162 -10.68 11.61 -13.82
C GLU A 162 -10.50 12.58 -12.65
N GLU A 163 -11.43 13.54 -12.51
CA GLU A 163 -11.67 14.26 -11.26
C GLU A 163 -12.25 13.34 -10.16
N ASP A 164 -12.62 12.11 -10.50
CA ASP A 164 -13.25 11.16 -9.59
C ASP A 164 -12.21 10.56 -8.63
N THR A 165 -12.24 11.06 -7.41
CA THR A 165 -11.40 10.58 -6.32
C THR A 165 -11.91 9.21 -5.89
N TRP A 166 -11.03 8.21 -5.79
CA TRP A 166 -11.37 6.87 -5.30
C TRP A 166 -11.74 6.93 -3.81
N CYS A 167 -12.91 7.50 -3.47
CA CYS A 167 -13.33 7.81 -2.11
C CYS A 167 -13.28 6.58 -1.20
N ALA A 168 -13.68 5.42 -1.71
CA ALA A 168 -13.65 4.19 -0.94
C ALA A 168 -12.24 3.74 -0.52
N LEU A 169 -11.20 4.09 -1.29
CA LEU A 169 -9.80 3.86 -0.92
C LEU A 169 -9.38 4.84 0.18
N TRP A 170 -9.76 6.12 0.06
CA TRP A 170 -9.52 7.11 1.10
C TRP A 170 -10.24 6.74 2.40
N ASP A 171 -11.49 6.28 2.35
CA ASP A 171 -12.24 5.79 3.50
C ASP A 171 -11.58 4.57 4.14
N TYR A 172 -11.06 3.65 3.32
CA TYR A 172 -10.33 2.49 3.81
C TYR A 172 -9.04 2.91 4.52
N ILE A 173 -8.21 3.75 3.89
CA ILE A 173 -6.96 4.25 4.49
C ILE A 173 -7.28 5.03 5.78
N ALA A 174 -8.29 5.89 5.76
CA ALA A 174 -8.71 6.64 6.95
C ALA A 174 -9.17 5.72 8.06
N LEU A 175 -9.92 4.64 7.75
CA LEU A 175 -10.37 3.65 8.71
C LEU A 175 -9.19 2.85 9.28
N GLU A 176 -8.25 2.39 8.46
CA GLU A 176 -7.07 1.65 8.92
C GLU A 176 -6.10 2.54 9.71
N CYS A 177 -5.91 3.79 9.28
CA CYS A 177 -5.19 4.77 10.09
C CYS A 177 -5.91 4.99 11.41
N LYS A 178 -7.25 5.12 11.40
CA LYS A 178 -8.05 5.26 12.61
C LYS A 178 -7.82 4.07 13.54
N THR A 179 -7.95 2.82 13.07
CA THR A 179 -7.74 1.61 13.90
C THR A 179 -6.32 1.54 14.45
N VAL A 180 -5.29 1.79 13.63
CA VAL A 180 -3.88 1.84 14.09
C VAL A 180 -3.66 2.94 15.12
N ILE A 181 -4.24 4.13 14.90
CA ILE A 181 -4.17 5.23 15.86
C ILE A 181 -4.89 4.82 17.17
N TYR A 182 -6.09 4.23 17.13
CA TYR A 182 -6.79 3.77 18.34
C TYR A 182 -6.07 2.64 19.09
N THR A 183 -5.42 1.73 18.37
CA THR A 183 -4.81 0.52 18.95
C THR A 183 -3.34 0.68 19.35
N SER A 184 -2.57 1.49 18.62
CA SER A 184 -1.15 1.74 18.91
C SER A 184 -0.89 3.08 19.59
N LEU A 185 -1.77 4.07 19.45
CA LEU A 185 -1.54 5.43 19.96
C LEU A 185 -2.50 5.86 21.08
N ASP A 186 -3.55 5.08 21.37
CA ASP A 186 -4.55 5.34 22.42
C ASP A 186 -4.98 6.82 22.55
N PRO A 187 -5.45 7.46 21.46
CA PRO A 187 -5.94 8.82 21.49
C PRO A 187 -7.27 8.90 22.28
N PRO A 188 -7.49 9.97 23.07
CA PRO A 188 -8.77 10.18 23.76
C PRO A 188 -9.96 10.12 22.80
N GLU A 189 -10.98 9.33 23.16
CA GLU A 189 -12.21 9.10 22.38
C GLU A 189 -12.94 10.39 21.96
N GLU A 190 -12.72 11.49 22.70
CA GLU A 190 -13.31 12.81 22.47
C GLU A 190 -12.78 13.54 21.21
N LEU A 191 -11.69 13.09 20.58
CA LEU A 191 -11.06 13.80 19.45
C LEU A 191 -11.63 13.44 18.06
N LEU A 192 -12.41 12.37 17.92
CA LEU A 192 -12.71 11.79 16.59
C LEU A 192 -14.21 11.57 16.29
N CYS A 193 -15.12 12.18 17.06
CA CYS A 193 -16.56 11.92 16.94
C CYS A 193 -17.26 12.60 15.75
N GLU A 194 -16.70 13.65 15.12
CA GLU A 194 -17.38 14.36 13.99
C GLU A 194 -16.37 15.03 13.03
N ASN A 195 -15.62 14.29 12.20
CA ASN A 195 -14.57 14.91 11.37
C ASN A 195 -14.75 14.62 9.87
N SER A 196 -14.69 15.69 9.05
CA SER A 196 -14.72 15.61 7.58
C SER A 196 -13.61 14.69 7.04
N CYS A 197 -13.86 13.99 5.93
CA CYS A 197 -12.89 13.11 5.26
C CYS A 197 -11.53 13.80 5.01
N TRP A 198 -11.52 15.12 4.82
CA TRP A 198 -10.29 15.90 4.62
C TRP A 198 -9.39 15.93 5.86
N VAL A 199 -9.97 16.13 7.07
CA VAL A 199 -9.19 16.16 8.32
C VAL A 199 -8.52 14.81 8.57
N LEU A 200 -9.26 13.71 8.34
CA LEU A 200 -8.71 12.37 8.46
C LEU A 200 -7.62 12.09 7.42
N ALA A 201 -7.81 12.50 6.16
CA ALA A 201 -6.82 12.34 5.11
C ALA A 201 -5.55 13.17 5.39
N PHE A 202 -5.69 14.39 5.92
CA PHE A 202 -4.58 15.26 6.27
C PHE A 202 -3.76 14.67 7.43
N THR A 203 -4.44 14.25 8.52
CA THR A 203 -3.80 13.62 9.67
C THR A 203 -3.17 12.27 9.32
N GLY A 204 -3.83 11.46 8.48
CA GLY A 204 -3.28 10.21 7.96
C GLY A 204 -2.04 10.44 7.09
N GLY A 205 -2.09 11.44 6.20
CA GLY A 205 -0.96 11.85 5.36
C GLY A 205 0.25 12.29 6.19
N PHE A 206 0.03 13.03 7.27
CA PHE A 206 1.08 13.38 8.23
C PHE A 206 1.75 12.14 8.83
N CYS A 207 0.97 11.20 9.36
CA CYS A 207 1.49 9.96 9.95
C CYS A 207 2.27 9.12 8.93
N VAL A 208 1.77 9.02 7.69
CA VAL A 208 2.46 8.31 6.61
C VAL A 208 3.79 8.99 6.29
N ALA A 209 3.82 10.32 6.19
CA ALA A 209 5.05 11.06 5.93
C ALA A 209 6.10 10.80 7.01
N ILE A 210 5.70 10.79 8.29
CA ILE A 210 6.60 10.48 9.42
C ILE A 210 7.18 9.07 9.30
N ASN A 211 6.34 8.06 9.03
CA ASN A 211 6.81 6.67 8.90
C ASN A 211 7.73 6.47 7.68
N LEU A 212 7.50 7.21 6.59
CA LEU A 212 8.32 7.11 5.39
C LEU A 212 9.70 7.79 5.54
N LEU A 213 9.91 8.67 6.52
CA LEU A 213 11.22 9.30 6.78
C LEU A 213 12.30 8.30 7.20
N GLU A 214 11.91 7.17 7.81
CA GLU A 214 12.84 6.10 8.17
C GLU A 214 13.39 5.36 6.94
N ILE A 215 12.67 5.44 5.81
CA ILE A 215 13.00 4.73 4.58
C ILE A 215 13.69 5.68 3.61
N THR A 216 15.03 5.69 3.62
CA THR A 216 15.85 6.60 2.80
C THR A 216 15.54 6.59 1.30
N SER A 217 15.02 5.49 0.74
CA SER A 217 14.61 5.40 -0.67
C SER A 217 13.30 6.13 -0.99
N GLN A 218 12.52 6.53 0.02
CA GLN A 218 11.20 7.16 -0.11
C GLN A 218 11.25 8.68 0.07
N ALA A 219 12.43 9.29 0.15
CA ALA A 219 12.59 10.72 0.40
C ALA A 219 11.81 11.61 -0.58
N LYS A 220 11.76 11.21 -1.87
CA LYS A 220 11.00 11.93 -2.90
C LYS A 220 9.48 11.80 -2.69
N ASP A 221 9.02 10.67 -2.18
CA ASP A 221 7.61 10.41 -1.91
C ASP A 221 7.14 11.20 -0.67
N VAL A 222 7.99 11.32 0.36
CA VAL A 222 7.76 12.20 1.51
C VAL A 222 7.66 13.66 1.09
N GLU A 223 8.58 14.13 0.25
CA GLU A 223 8.55 15.50 -0.29
C GLU A 223 7.26 15.74 -1.09
N THR A 224 6.91 14.82 -1.97
CA THR A 224 5.69 14.88 -2.78
C THR A 224 4.43 14.92 -1.90
N LEU A 225 4.39 14.10 -0.85
CA LEU A 225 3.27 14.06 0.09
C LEU A 225 3.15 15.36 0.89
N ALA A 226 4.26 15.90 1.39
CA ALA A 226 4.29 17.17 2.09
C ALA A 226 3.80 18.33 1.19
N CYS A 227 4.25 18.39 -0.06
CA CYS A 227 3.75 19.37 -1.03
C CYS A 227 2.23 19.25 -1.23
N LYS A 228 1.71 18.04 -1.42
CA LYS A 228 0.26 17.80 -1.57
C LYS A 228 -0.53 18.21 -0.32
N MET A 229 0.00 17.96 0.87
CA MET A 229 -0.62 18.41 2.12
C MET A 229 -0.70 19.94 2.18
N ILE A 230 0.40 20.63 1.87
CA ILE A 230 0.46 22.10 1.82
C ILE A 230 -0.52 22.66 0.77
N ASP A 231 -0.52 22.12 -0.43
CA ASP A 231 -1.39 22.59 -1.52
C ASP A 231 -2.87 22.36 -1.20
N SER A 232 -3.20 21.27 -0.51
CA SER A 232 -4.57 21.02 -0.04
C SER A 232 -5.05 22.09 0.96
N VAL A 233 -4.17 22.58 1.83
CA VAL A 233 -4.48 23.66 2.78
C VAL A 233 -4.63 24.98 2.04
N LYS A 234 -3.75 25.29 1.08
CA LYS A 234 -3.86 26.50 0.25
C LYS A 234 -5.21 26.57 -0.47
N GLU A 235 -5.67 25.46 -1.03
CA GLU A 235 -6.96 25.40 -1.74
C GLU A 235 -8.14 25.61 -0.78
N LEU A 236 -8.08 25.08 0.45
CA LEU A 236 -9.11 25.33 1.46
C LEU A 236 -9.16 26.80 1.91
N VAL A 237 -7.99 27.41 2.12
CA VAL A 237 -7.88 28.84 2.47
C VAL A 237 -8.44 29.71 1.34
N LYS A 238 -8.11 29.40 0.08
CA LYS A 238 -8.65 30.10 -1.09
C LYS A 238 -10.18 30.04 -1.17
N ARG A 239 -10.78 28.94 -0.70
CA ARG A 239 -12.24 28.73 -0.69
C ARG A 239 -12.93 29.32 0.55
N GLY A 240 -12.21 29.92 1.50
CA GLY A 240 -12.78 30.44 2.75
C GLY A 240 -13.26 29.32 3.69
N MET A 241 -12.72 28.10 3.53
CA MET A 241 -13.10 26.92 4.30
C MET A 241 -12.10 26.61 5.43
N GLU A 242 -11.17 27.54 5.73
CA GLU A 242 -10.03 27.28 6.61
C GLU A 242 -10.38 27.16 8.10
N VAL A 243 -11.36 27.93 8.59
CA VAL A 243 -11.41 28.29 10.02
C VAL A 243 -11.76 27.13 10.95
N GLN A 244 -12.46 26.10 10.46
CA GLN A 244 -12.80 24.92 11.26
C GLN A 244 -12.03 23.66 10.85
N LEU A 245 -11.86 23.40 9.55
CA LEU A 245 -11.23 22.16 9.07
C LEU A 245 -9.71 22.17 9.27
N VAL A 246 -9.04 23.23 8.82
CA VAL A 246 -7.57 23.35 8.92
C VAL A 246 -7.17 23.47 10.38
N ARG A 247 -7.90 24.28 11.16
CA ARG A 247 -7.68 24.42 12.60
C ARG A 247 -7.85 23.09 13.34
N ARG A 248 -8.85 22.29 12.99
CA ARG A 248 -9.06 20.97 13.61
C ARG A 248 -7.91 20.02 13.26
N ALA A 249 -7.57 19.90 11.99
CA ALA A 249 -6.48 19.05 11.56
C ALA A 249 -5.16 19.42 12.26
N PHE A 250 -4.85 20.72 12.39
CA PHE A 250 -3.62 21.15 13.04
C PHE A 250 -3.61 20.86 14.53
N LYS A 251 -4.76 20.98 15.22
CA LYS A 251 -4.88 20.53 16.62
C LYS A 251 -4.67 19.02 16.76
N ASP A 252 -5.16 18.24 15.80
CA ASP A 252 -4.94 16.79 15.81
C ASP A 252 -3.44 16.47 15.58
N LEU A 253 -2.76 17.17 14.65
CA LEU A 253 -1.31 17.04 14.45
C LEU A 253 -0.52 17.47 15.69
N GLU A 254 -0.86 18.60 16.30
CA GLU A 254 -0.27 19.09 17.54
C GLU A 254 -0.39 18.04 18.65
N SER A 255 -1.59 17.48 18.84
CA SER A 255 -1.79 16.41 19.82
C SER A 255 -0.96 15.16 19.51
N ILE A 256 -0.78 14.79 18.23
CA ILE A 256 0.05 13.65 17.82
C ILE A 256 1.51 13.91 18.18
N VAL A 257 2.04 15.08 17.78
CA VAL A 257 3.43 15.48 18.05
C VAL A 257 3.69 15.54 19.56
N GLU A 258 2.79 16.15 20.34
CA GLU A 258 2.90 16.24 21.80
C GLU A 258 2.88 14.89 22.50
N LYS A 259 2.16 13.90 21.96
CA LYS A 259 2.12 12.54 22.55
C LYS A 259 3.31 11.69 22.12
N GLN A 260 3.88 11.95 20.94
CA GLN A 260 4.90 11.09 20.33
C GLN A 260 6.31 11.70 20.34
N TRP A 261 6.51 12.91 20.86
CA TRP A 261 7.77 13.66 20.76
C TRP A 261 9.03 12.88 21.19
N TYR A 262 8.90 11.94 22.13
CA TYR A 262 10.02 11.13 22.62
C TYR A 262 10.50 10.05 21.65
N TRP A 263 9.71 9.71 20.62
CA TRP A 263 10.10 8.80 19.54
C TRP A 263 10.78 9.52 18.37
N TYR A 264 10.61 10.84 18.27
CA TYR A 264 11.09 11.59 17.11
C TYR A 264 12.60 11.73 17.17
N MET A 265 13.28 11.25 16.13
CA MET A 265 14.69 11.54 15.92
C MET A 265 14.81 12.92 15.25
N ALA A 266 16.06 13.35 15.05
CA ALA A 266 16.34 14.64 14.45
C ALA A 266 15.73 14.81 13.03
N THR A 267 15.44 13.72 12.33
CA THR A 267 14.81 13.67 11.01
C THR A 267 13.33 14.01 11.07
N GLU A 268 12.57 13.32 11.92
CA GLU A 268 11.13 13.54 12.08
C GLU A 268 10.89 14.94 12.65
N TYR A 269 11.68 15.35 13.65
CA TYR A 269 11.58 16.69 14.21
C TYR A 269 11.81 17.79 13.16
N ARG A 270 12.83 17.63 12.30
CA ARG A 270 13.13 18.58 11.23
C ARG A 270 12.01 18.63 10.20
N PHE A 271 11.46 17.47 9.82
CA PHE A 271 10.34 17.39 8.91
C PHE A 271 9.11 18.10 9.48
N VAL A 272 8.71 17.79 10.72
CA VAL A 272 7.56 18.42 11.38
C VAL A 272 7.75 19.93 11.44
N LYS A 273 8.92 20.41 11.89
CA LYS A 273 9.22 21.84 11.93
C LYS A 273 9.13 22.50 10.55
N GLY A 274 9.67 21.85 9.52
CA GLY A 274 9.62 22.34 8.13
C GLY A 274 8.19 22.41 7.60
N LEU A 275 7.42 21.33 7.74
CA LEU A 275 6.03 21.24 7.31
C LEU A 275 5.17 22.30 8.01
N PHE A 276 5.28 22.43 9.34
CA PHE A 276 4.56 23.46 10.09
C PHE A 276 4.97 24.88 9.67
N SER A 277 6.25 25.14 9.44
CA SER A 277 6.72 26.45 8.97
C SER A 277 6.08 26.85 7.63
N GLU A 278 6.03 25.92 6.68
CA GLU A 278 5.40 26.15 5.37
C GLU A 278 3.89 26.37 5.49
N LEU A 279 3.23 25.58 6.33
CA LEU A 279 1.79 25.71 6.58
C LEU A 279 1.44 27.06 7.24
N CYS A 280 2.25 27.52 8.20
CA CYS A 280 2.09 28.83 8.84
C CYS A 280 2.33 30.01 7.88
N ALA A 281 3.11 29.80 6.81
CA ALA A 281 3.42 30.83 5.83
C ALA A 281 2.32 31.04 4.78
N ILE A 282 1.25 30.23 4.78
CA ILE A 282 0.14 30.34 3.84
C ILE A 282 -0.65 31.64 4.10
N GLU A 283 -0.65 32.54 3.11
CA GLU A 283 -1.40 33.80 3.17
C GLU A 283 -2.91 33.53 3.27
N GLY A 284 -3.59 34.26 4.18
CA GLY A 284 -5.01 34.08 4.46
C GLY A 284 -5.31 33.04 5.55
N LEU A 285 -4.32 32.28 6.02
CA LEU A 285 -4.49 31.37 7.15
C LEU A 285 -4.47 32.14 8.48
N THR A 286 -5.64 32.52 9.00
CA THR A 286 -5.73 33.18 10.32
C THR A 286 -5.71 32.15 11.46
N MET A 287 -4.52 31.71 11.86
CA MET A 287 -4.34 30.82 13.00
C MET A 287 -3.27 31.31 13.97
N GLU A 288 -3.59 31.22 15.26
CA GLU A 288 -2.58 31.22 16.32
C GLU A 288 -2.24 29.77 16.63
N ILE A 289 -1.09 29.30 16.16
CA ILE A 289 -0.57 27.97 16.51
C ILE A 289 0.29 28.14 17.76
N HIS A 290 -0.13 27.50 18.86
CA HIS A 290 0.57 27.57 20.14
C HIS A 290 1.46 26.33 20.34
N LEU A 291 2.45 26.14 19.47
CA LEU A 291 3.47 25.12 19.74
C LEU A 291 4.13 25.45 21.09
N ASN A 292 3.93 24.56 22.06
CA ASN A 292 4.35 24.74 23.45
C ASN A 292 5.85 25.14 23.51
N PRO A 293 6.24 26.18 24.28
CA PRO A 293 7.63 26.67 24.34
C PRO A 293 8.70 25.65 24.77
N LEU A 294 8.32 24.43 25.16
CA LEU A 294 9.25 23.31 25.38
C LEU A 294 9.87 22.75 24.08
N LEU A 295 9.40 23.22 22.91
CA LEU A 295 10.00 22.99 21.59
C LEU A 295 11.10 24.03 21.23
N TYR A 296 11.37 25.00 22.11
CA TYR A 296 12.55 25.86 22.00
C TYR A 296 13.78 25.12 22.53
N GLU A 297 14.91 25.27 21.85
CA GLU A 297 16.19 24.62 22.15
C GLU A 297 16.54 24.58 23.65
N PRO A 298 17.24 23.52 24.13
CA PRO A 298 17.67 23.42 25.52
C PRO A 298 18.84 24.37 25.79
N SER A 299 18.54 25.64 26.02
CA SER A 299 19.52 26.58 26.56
C SER A 299 19.40 26.64 28.09
N SER A 300 20.53 26.36 28.75
CA SER A 300 20.91 26.76 30.12
C SER A 300 20.84 25.75 31.28
N SER A 301 21.08 24.45 31.03
CA SER A 301 21.70 23.58 32.06
C SER A 301 22.85 22.78 31.44
N SER A 302 24.09 23.19 31.75
CA SER A 302 25.40 22.68 31.27
C SER A 302 25.35 21.55 30.20
N PRO A 303 25.51 21.89 28.90
CA PRO A 303 25.56 20.95 27.78
C PRO A 303 26.64 19.87 27.90
N ALA A 304 27.67 20.07 28.73
CA ALA A 304 28.81 19.17 28.82
C ALA A 304 28.44 17.75 29.32
N LEU A 305 27.51 17.62 30.27
CA LEU A 305 27.14 16.30 30.84
C LEU A 305 26.19 15.50 29.93
N LEU A 306 25.26 16.18 29.25
CA LEU A 306 24.34 15.57 28.29
C LEU A 306 25.06 15.22 26.97
N ILE A 307 25.96 16.07 26.51
CA ILE A 307 26.85 15.77 25.37
C ILE A 307 27.80 14.63 25.72
N GLN A 308 28.27 14.52 26.98
CA GLN A 308 29.13 13.41 27.41
C GLN A 308 28.37 12.07 27.49
N LEU A 309 27.10 12.05 27.94
CA LEU A 309 26.24 10.85 27.90
C LEU A 309 25.81 10.47 26.47
N TYR A 310 25.49 11.47 25.65
CA TYR A 310 25.10 11.29 24.24
C TYR A 310 26.28 10.83 23.37
N LEU A 311 27.48 11.41 23.51
CA LEU A 311 28.71 10.95 22.86
C LEU A 311 29.14 9.56 23.33
N MET A 312 28.91 9.19 24.59
CA MET A 312 29.23 7.83 25.06
C MET A 312 28.29 6.78 24.44
N SER A 313 27.02 7.11 24.19
CA SER A 313 26.11 6.24 23.43
C SER A 313 26.41 6.23 21.93
N LEU A 314 26.84 7.37 21.36
CA LEU A 314 27.21 7.49 19.97
C LEU A 314 28.54 6.77 19.67
N LEU A 315 29.51 6.81 20.58
CA LEU A 315 30.78 6.09 20.47
C LEU A 315 30.60 4.57 20.64
N ALA A 316 29.68 4.14 21.51
CA ALA A 316 29.27 2.74 21.63
C ALA A 316 28.56 2.22 20.35
N LYS A 317 27.79 3.08 19.66
CA LYS A 317 27.11 2.78 18.38
C LYS A 317 28.01 2.95 17.15
N ALA A 318 28.96 3.88 17.18
CA ALA A 318 29.90 4.16 16.09
C ALA A 318 31.03 3.13 16.05
N ALA A 319 31.42 2.54 17.18
CA ALA A 319 32.28 1.36 17.23
C ALA A 319 31.66 0.13 16.53
N ALA A 320 30.36 0.18 16.17
CA ALA A 320 29.62 -0.93 15.59
C ALA A 320 29.23 -0.77 14.09
N SER A 321 29.46 0.38 13.42
CA SER A 321 29.04 0.51 12.01
C SER A 321 30.01 1.29 11.11
N SER A 322 30.30 0.74 9.94
CA SER A 322 31.44 1.08 9.07
C SER A 322 31.13 2.00 7.88
N SER A 323 29.98 2.69 7.85
CA SER A 323 29.53 3.42 6.65
C SER A 323 29.12 4.87 6.93
N PHE A 324 30.09 5.79 6.92
CA PHE A 324 29.81 7.23 7.12
C PHE A 324 30.41 8.16 6.03
N ARG A 325 30.87 7.62 4.90
CA ARG A 325 31.53 8.47 3.88
C ARG A 325 30.64 9.00 2.76
N HIS A 326 29.40 8.53 2.61
CA HIS A 326 28.51 8.92 1.49
C HIS A 326 27.38 9.91 1.84
N VAL A 327 27.10 10.15 3.12
CA VAL A 327 26.00 11.04 3.57
C VAL A 327 26.36 12.54 3.46
N SER A 328 27.64 12.86 3.29
CA SER A 328 28.16 14.24 3.36
C SER A 328 27.82 15.11 2.15
N SER A 329 27.71 14.55 0.94
CA SER A 329 27.54 15.36 -0.29
C SER A 329 26.10 15.80 -0.53
N VAL A 330 25.12 14.95 -0.20
CA VAL A 330 23.68 15.24 -0.41
C VAL A 330 23.20 16.27 0.61
N LEU A 331 23.65 16.16 1.86
CA LEU A 331 23.33 17.09 2.94
C LEU A 331 23.89 18.49 2.67
N LYS A 332 25.08 18.57 2.09
CA LYS A 332 25.72 19.85 1.75
C LYS A 332 24.95 20.62 0.67
N SER A 333 24.49 19.94 -0.39
CA SER A 333 23.75 20.62 -1.49
C SER A 333 22.36 21.12 -1.08
N PHE A 334 21.77 20.52 -0.03
CA PHE A 334 20.49 20.94 0.53
C PHE A 334 20.65 22.16 1.46
N LEU A 335 21.71 22.17 2.26
CA LEU A 335 22.03 23.29 3.16
C LEU A 335 22.49 24.55 2.42
N GLU A 336 23.23 24.41 1.31
CA GLU A 336 23.62 25.52 0.42
C GLU A 336 22.39 26.12 -0.30
N ARG A 337 21.39 25.31 -0.67
CA ARG A 337 20.16 25.79 -1.31
C ARG A 337 19.17 26.44 -0.34
N ALA A 338 19.23 26.08 0.94
CA ALA A 338 18.41 26.67 2.00
C ALA A 338 19.03 27.93 2.63
N GLY A 339 20.25 28.32 2.24
CA GLY A 339 20.95 29.50 2.78
C GLY A 339 21.36 29.36 4.25
N LEU A 340 21.51 28.13 4.75
CA LEU A 340 21.75 27.83 6.17
C LEU A 340 23.23 27.54 6.48
N VAL A 341 24.11 27.52 5.47
CA VAL A 341 25.57 27.43 5.57
C VAL A 341 26.18 28.23 4.42
N GLU A 342 27.27 28.98 4.67
CA GLU A 342 28.12 29.60 3.60
C GLU A 342 28.98 28.57 2.87
#